data_AF-K1TQQ1-F1
#
_entry.id   AF-K1TQQ1-F1
#
_cell.length_a   1.000
_cell.length_b   1.000
_cell.length_c   1.000
_cell.angle_alpha   90.00
_cell.angle_beta   90.00
_cell.angle_gamma   90.00
#
_symmetry.space_group_name_H-M   'P 1'
#
loop_
_entity.id
_entity.type
_entity.pdbx_description
1 polymer ?
#
loop_
_entity_poly.entity_id
_entity_poly.type
_entity_poly.pdbx_seq_one_letter_code
_entity_poly.pdbx_strand_id
1 'polypeptide(L)'
;TTAVARAIDGVVNLIAMHTHPNSMPPSIADFNSAFRHKYAVSIVICHDGSVYIYASAQEVPEYLYKLYVENFLRIGYTDKEAQLAALDKIKQSYDIDYCEVR
;
A
#
# COMPACT_ATOMS: atom_id res chain seq x y z
N THR A 1 7.41 -18.93 16.57
CA THR A 1 6.28 -18.11 16.08
C THR A 1 5.74 -17.26 17.21
N THR A 2 5.48 -15.98 16.96
CA THR A 2 4.89 -15.05 17.94
C THR A 2 3.45 -15.47 18.27
N ALA A 3 2.88 -14.96 19.39
CA ALA A 3 1.51 -15.28 19.78
C ALA A 3 0.49 -14.91 18.68
N VAL A 4 0.70 -13.77 18.01
CA VAL A 4 -0.13 -13.31 16.89
C VAL A 4 -0.08 -14.28 15.71
N ALA A 5 1.11 -14.73 15.30
CA ALA A 5 1.26 -15.67 14.18
C ALA A 5 0.51 -16.98 14.42
N ARG A 6 0.46 -17.46 15.67
CA ARG A 6 -0.36 -18.64 16.02
C ARG A 6 -1.86 -18.36 16.00
N ALA A 7 -2.27 -17.15 16.37
CA ALA A 7 -3.69 -16.78 16.42
C ALA A 7 -4.32 -16.65 15.02
N ILE A 8 -3.50 -16.33 14.00
CA ILE A 8 -3.95 -16.14 12.61
C ILE A 8 -3.63 -17.33 11.70
N ASP A 9 -3.02 -18.38 12.23
CA ASP A 9 -2.65 -19.57 11.44
C ASP A 9 -3.91 -20.28 10.90
N GLY A 10 -3.91 -20.57 9.60
CA GLY A 10 -5.07 -21.15 8.90
C GLY A 10 -6.28 -20.23 8.73
N VAL A 11 -6.27 -19.00 9.27
CA VAL A 11 -7.34 -18.03 9.09
C VAL A 11 -7.29 -17.47 7.68
N VAL A 12 -8.43 -17.53 6.98
CA VAL A 12 -8.62 -16.91 5.66
C VAL A 12 -9.30 -15.56 5.80
N ASN A 13 -9.18 -14.71 4.78
CA ASN A 13 -9.81 -13.39 4.74
C ASN A 13 -9.35 -12.44 5.86
N LEU A 14 -8.07 -12.50 6.22
CA LEU A 14 -7.46 -11.56 7.16
C LEU A 14 -7.45 -10.14 6.57
N ILE A 15 -7.86 -9.18 7.37
CA ILE A 15 -7.80 -7.76 7.06
C ILE A 15 -6.76 -7.11 7.96
N ALA A 16 -5.77 -6.45 7.36
CA ALA A 16 -4.79 -5.66 8.09
C ALA A 16 -5.18 -4.18 8.07
N MET A 17 -4.94 -3.49 9.18
CA MET A 17 -5.18 -2.06 9.27
C MET A 17 -4.02 -1.40 9.99
N HIS A 18 -3.60 -0.24 9.50
CA HIS A 18 -2.59 0.59 10.15
C HIS A 18 -2.79 2.07 9.83
N THR A 19 -2.02 2.91 10.50
CA THR A 19 -2.05 4.36 10.33
C THR A 19 -0.76 4.85 9.71
N HIS A 20 -0.81 5.89 8.89
CA HIS A 20 0.38 6.54 8.34
C HIS A 20 0.66 7.89 9.02
N PRO A 21 1.91 8.12 9.48
CA PRO A 21 2.32 9.48 9.82
C PRO A 21 2.22 10.37 8.57
N ASN A 22 1.74 11.60 8.72
CA ASN A 22 1.52 12.58 7.64
C ASN A 22 0.40 12.26 6.63
N SER A 23 -0.48 11.29 6.92
CA SER A 23 -1.66 11.02 6.09
C SER A 23 -1.36 10.67 4.62
N MET A 24 -0.24 9.97 4.40
CA MET A 24 0.20 9.53 3.07
C MET A 24 -0.52 8.26 2.61
N PRO A 25 -0.70 8.05 1.29
CA PRO A 25 -1.22 6.78 0.75
C PRO A 25 -0.32 5.59 1.10
N PRO A 26 -0.79 4.34 0.89
CA PRO A 26 0.04 3.14 1.06
C PRO A 26 1.28 3.19 0.16
N SER A 27 2.43 2.77 0.68
CA SER A 27 3.67 2.59 -0.07
C SER A 27 3.76 1.17 -0.64
N ILE A 28 4.66 0.92 -1.60
CA ILE A 28 4.88 -0.46 -2.10
C ILE A 28 5.36 -1.45 -1.03
N ALA A 29 6.02 -0.98 0.04
CA ALA A 29 6.35 -1.85 1.16
C ALA A 29 5.09 -2.38 1.85
N ASP A 30 4.02 -1.58 1.90
CA ASP A 30 2.72 -1.97 2.44
C ASP A 30 2.04 -3.03 1.57
N PHE A 31 2.05 -2.87 0.24
CA PHE A 31 1.53 -3.87 -0.71
C PHE A 31 2.30 -5.19 -0.63
N ASN A 32 3.63 -5.13 -0.60
CA ASN A 32 4.46 -6.32 -0.49
C ASN A 32 4.24 -7.03 0.85
N SER A 33 4.05 -6.29 1.94
CA SER A 33 3.65 -6.84 3.23
C SER A 33 2.30 -7.56 3.13
N ALA A 34 1.31 -6.92 2.49
CA ALA A 34 -0.02 -7.53 2.29
C ALA A 34 0.04 -8.84 1.51
N PHE A 35 0.84 -8.88 0.43
CA PHE A 35 1.05 -10.09 -0.35
C PHE A 35 1.73 -11.21 0.47
N ARG A 36 2.85 -10.90 1.13
CA ARG A 36 3.62 -11.90 1.92
C ARG A 36 2.79 -12.51 3.05
N HIS A 37 1.93 -11.70 3.67
CA HIS A 37 1.07 -12.14 4.76
C HIS A 37 -0.31 -12.62 4.31
N LYS A 38 -0.57 -12.63 2.99
CA LYS A 38 -1.82 -13.13 2.40
C LYS A 38 -3.06 -12.44 2.97
N TYR A 39 -2.95 -11.13 3.25
CA TYR A 39 -4.11 -10.34 3.63
C TYR A 39 -5.07 -10.26 2.44
N ALA A 40 -6.36 -10.47 2.69
CA ALA A 40 -7.37 -10.34 1.64
C ALA A 40 -7.49 -8.88 1.18
N VAL A 41 -7.47 -7.96 2.14
CA VAL A 41 -7.48 -6.51 1.95
C VAL A 41 -6.73 -5.87 3.11
N SER A 42 -6.11 -4.72 2.86
CA SER A 42 -5.47 -3.89 3.87
C SER A 42 -6.02 -2.46 3.84
N ILE A 43 -5.97 -1.77 4.97
CA ILE A 43 -6.56 -0.44 5.15
C ILE A 43 -5.55 0.50 5.81
N VAL A 44 -5.30 1.65 5.18
CA VAL A 44 -4.59 2.77 5.79
C VAL A 44 -5.62 3.78 6.28
N ILE A 45 -5.56 4.14 7.57
CA ILE A 45 -6.42 5.15 8.19
C ILE A 45 -5.55 6.35 8.58
N CYS A 46 -5.78 7.49 7.95
CA CYS A 46 -4.95 8.69 8.10
C CYS A 46 -5.49 9.68 9.14
N HIS A 47 -4.61 10.55 9.64
CA HIS A 47 -4.95 11.58 10.62
C HIS A 47 -5.86 12.68 10.06
N ASP A 48 -5.81 12.92 8.75
CA ASP A 48 -6.66 13.90 8.05
C ASP A 48 -8.05 13.35 7.70
N GLY A 49 -8.36 12.12 8.12
CA GLY A 49 -9.60 11.42 7.82
C GLY A 49 -9.61 10.68 6.48
N SER A 50 -8.55 10.78 5.66
CA SER A 50 -8.45 9.95 4.46
C SER A 50 -8.30 8.47 4.83
N VAL A 51 -8.94 7.61 4.04
CA VAL A 51 -8.88 6.15 4.21
C VAL A 51 -8.56 5.53 2.87
N TYR A 52 -7.51 4.71 2.83
CA TYR A 52 -7.13 3.96 1.65
C TYR A 52 -7.35 2.48 1.87
N ILE A 53 -8.05 1.83 0.96
CA ILE A 53 -8.18 0.38 0.92
C ILE A 53 -7.25 -0.10 -0.19
N TYR A 54 -6.46 -1.14 0.08
CA TYR A 54 -5.50 -1.67 -0.89
C TYR A 54 -5.32 -3.18 -0.80
N ALA A 55 -4.91 -3.81 -1.90
CA ALA A 55 -4.64 -5.23 -2.00
C ALA A 55 -3.50 -5.50 -2.99
N SER A 56 -2.83 -6.65 -2.82
CA SER A 56 -1.71 -7.06 -3.66
C SER A 56 -1.76 -8.55 -3.92
N ALA A 57 -1.73 -8.97 -5.18
CA ALA A 57 -1.66 -10.37 -5.60
C ALA A 57 -0.25 -10.80 -6.01
N GLN A 58 0.73 -9.89 -5.96
CA GLN A 58 2.14 -10.18 -6.19
C GLN A 58 3.06 -9.19 -5.44
N GLU A 59 4.38 -9.46 -5.44
CA GLU A 59 5.38 -8.47 -5.01
C GLU A 59 5.75 -7.50 -6.15
N VAL A 60 6.02 -6.26 -5.76
CA VAL A 60 6.53 -5.20 -6.64
C VAL A 60 7.93 -4.79 -6.16
N PRO A 61 8.92 -4.65 -7.05
CA PRO A 61 10.24 -4.17 -6.68
C PRO A 61 10.20 -2.74 -6.11
N GLU A 62 10.68 -2.54 -4.88
CA GLU A 62 10.62 -1.23 -4.21
C GLU A 62 11.38 -0.12 -4.96
N TYR A 63 12.44 -0.46 -5.70
CA TYR A 63 13.21 0.53 -6.46
C TYR A 63 12.36 1.17 -7.57
N LEU A 64 11.40 0.43 -8.14
CA LEU A 64 10.54 0.93 -9.21
C LEU A 64 9.61 2.02 -8.69
N TYR A 65 9.07 1.82 -7.49
CA TYR A 65 8.27 2.82 -6.78
C TYR A 65 9.07 4.08 -6.49
N LYS A 66 10.26 3.93 -5.90
CA LYS A 66 11.15 5.06 -5.59
C LYS A 66 11.47 5.86 -6.87
N LEU A 67 11.82 5.17 -7.95
CA LEU A 67 12.09 5.80 -9.25
C LEU A 67 10.90 6.61 -9.77
N TYR A 68 9.68 6.07 -9.71
CA TYR A 68 8.49 6.78 -10.18
C TYR A 68 8.13 7.97 -9.29
N VAL A 69 8.17 7.81 -7.97
CA VAL A 69 7.96 8.92 -7.03
C VAL A 69 8.95 10.05 -7.31
N GLU A 70 10.24 9.74 -7.40
CA GLU A 70 11.28 10.74 -7.71
C GLU A 70 11.03 11.45 -9.04
N ASN A 71 10.60 10.73 -10.08
CA ASN A 71 10.28 11.34 -11.37
C ASN A 71 9.10 12.32 -11.28
N PHE A 72 8.03 11.99 -10.55
CA PHE A 72 6.89 12.88 -10.37
C PHE A 72 7.23 14.10 -9.52
N LEU A 73 8.03 13.92 -8.45
CA LEU A 73 8.53 15.04 -7.65
C LEU A 73 9.35 16.02 -8.49
N ARG A 74 10.22 15.52 -9.39
CA ARG A 74 11.04 16.35 -10.29
C ARG A 74 10.25 17.21 -11.26
N ILE A 75 9.00 16.85 -11.57
CA ILE A 75 8.12 17.63 -12.44
C ILE A 75 7.09 18.48 -11.67
N GLY A 76 7.25 18.59 -10.35
CA GLY A 76 6.52 19.55 -9.51
C GLY A 76 5.32 18.98 -8.74
N TYR A 77 5.13 17.67 -8.71
CA TYR A 77 4.08 17.04 -7.91
C TYR A 77 4.43 17.18 -6.41
N THR A 78 3.42 17.31 -5.55
CA THR A 78 3.59 17.17 -4.11
C THR A 78 3.92 15.72 -3.73
N ASP A 79 4.41 15.49 -2.50
CA ASP A 79 4.71 14.13 -2.02
C ASP A 79 3.51 13.17 -2.14
N LYS A 80 2.31 13.64 -1.79
CA LYS A 80 1.08 12.84 -1.87
C LYS A 80 0.72 12.52 -3.32
N GLU A 81 0.73 13.52 -4.19
CA GLU A 81 0.42 13.36 -5.61
C GLU A 81 1.45 12.45 -6.32
N ALA A 82 2.73 12.59 -6.01
CA ALA A 82 3.80 11.78 -6.58
C ALA A 82 3.67 10.30 -6.19
N GLN A 83 3.31 10.02 -4.94
CA GLN A 83 3.06 8.66 -4.47
C GLN A 83 1.83 8.04 -5.13
N LEU A 84 0.70 8.76 -5.21
CA LEU A 84 -0.49 8.30 -5.91
C LEU A 84 -0.21 8.03 -7.40
N ALA A 85 0.47 8.95 -8.08
CA ALA A 85 0.84 8.78 -9.48
C ALA A 85 1.80 7.60 -9.71
N ALA A 86 2.72 7.34 -8.76
CA ALA A 86 3.58 6.17 -8.80
C ALA A 86 2.79 4.86 -8.62
N LEU A 87 1.82 4.81 -7.70
CA LEU A 87 0.93 3.66 -7.53
C LEU A 87 0.11 3.40 -8.80
N ASP A 88 -0.47 4.46 -9.38
CA ASP A 88 -1.23 4.36 -10.63
C ASP A 88 -0.36 3.84 -11.78
N LYS A 89 0.93 4.23 -11.82
CA LYS A 89 1.85 3.73 -12.82
C LYS A 89 2.19 2.25 -12.62
N ILE A 90 2.38 1.83 -11.38
CA ILE A 90 2.69 0.43 -11.04
C ILE A 90 1.49 -0.48 -11.31
N LYS A 91 0.28 -0.05 -10.95
CA LYS A 91 -0.98 -0.77 -11.19
C LYS A 91 -1.21 -1.10 -12.68
N GLN A 92 -0.59 -0.36 -13.61
CA GLN A 92 -0.66 -0.66 -15.05
C GLN A 92 0.10 -1.93 -15.45
N SER A 93 1.06 -2.40 -14.65
CA SER A 93 1.94 -3.52 -14.99
C SER A 93 2.03 -4.58 -13.88
N TYR A 94 1.49 -4.27 -12.70
CA TYR A 94 1.47 -5.18 -11.57
C TYR A 94 0.04 -5.39 -11.04
N ASP A 95 -0.23 -6.61 -10.57
CA ASP A 95 -1.49 -7.01 -9.97
C ASP A 95 -1.61 -6.49 -8.52
N ILE A 96 -1.77 -5.16 -8.44
CA ILE A 96 -2.04 -4.42 -7.21
C ILE A 96 -3.25 -3.51 -7.45
N ASP A 97 -4.02 -3.24 -6.40
CA ASP A 97 -5.11 -2.26 -6.48
C ASP A 97 -5.24 -1.46 -5.18
N TYR A 98 -5.70 -0.22 -5.31
CA TYR A 98 -6.07 0.63 -4.19
C TYR A 98 -7.19 1.59 -4.57
N CYS A 99 -7.93 2.04 -3.56
CA CYS A 99 -8.87 3.13 -3.68
C CYS A 99 -8.87 3.99 -2.41
N GLU A 100 -9.09 5.30 -2.59
CA GLU A 100 -9.43 6.20 -1.50
C GLU A 100 -10.94 6.13 -1.26
N VAL A 101 -11.36 5.86 -0.03
CA VAL A 101 -12.77 5.85 0.37
C VAL A 101 -13.25 7.29 0.48
N ARG A 102 -14.37 7.60 -0.17
CA ARG A 102 -15.04 8.91 -0.13
C ARG A 102 -16.42 8.79 0.50
#